data_AF-A0A4R8VAG0-F1
#
_entry.id   AF-A0A4R8VAG0-F1
#
_cell.length_a   1.000
_cell.length_b   1.000
_cell.length_c   1.000
_cell.angle_alpha   90.00
_cell.angle_beta   90.00
_cell.angle_gamma   90.00
#
_symmetry.space_group_name_H-M   'P 1'
#
loop_
_entity.id
_entity.type
_entity.pdbx_description
1 polymer ?
#
loop_
_entity_poly.entity_id
_entity_poly.type
_entity_poly.pdbx_seq_one_letter_code
_entity_poly.pdbx_strand_id
1 'polypeptide(L)'
;MSRSENRDSTRIGDQPALRTSRGATWLIVGGLLAALSIGLLVALDALQPPVGLIGAAVLFVLYMLMVVAVLAIPVRRAKLVTLAGLMVAMAVVALVFVVAINVAEWSAVR
;
A
#
# COMPACT_ATOMS: atom_id res chain seq x y z
N MET A 1 -16.63 11.64 -51.75
CA MET A 1 -15.36 11.01 -51.29
C MET A 1 -14.86 11.79 -50.06
N SER A 2 -15.46 11.56 -48.88
CA SER A 2 -15.07 12.29 -47.65
C SER A 2 -13.97 11.52 -46.93
N ARG A 3 -12.78 12.11 -46.83
CA ARG A 3 -11.74 11.69 -45.88
C ARG A 3 -12.37 11.72 -44.49
N SER A 4 -12.55 10.56 -43.88
CA SER A 4 -12.80 10.48 -42.45
C SER A 4 -11.59 11.08 -41.76
N GLU A 5 -11.74 12.31 -41.26
CA GLU A 5 -10.88 12.90 -40.25
C GLU A 5 -10.51 11.81 -39.25
N ASN A 6 -9.25 11.40 -39.32
CA ASN A 6 -8.59 10.68 -38.26
C ASN A 6 -8.64 11.65 -37.07
N ARG A 7 -9.70 11.53 -36.26
CA ARG A 7 -9.92 12.33 -35.07
C ARG A 7 -8.74 12.05 -34.15
N ASP A 8 -7.75 12.92 -34.23
CA ASP A 8 -6.63 12.97 -33.31
C ASP A 8 -7.24 13.21 -31.92
N SER A 9 -7.32 12.14 -31.12
CA SER A 9 -7.94 12.19 -29.80
C SER A 9 -6.99 12.94 -28.88
N THR A 10 -7.25 14.24 -28.68
CA THR A 10 -6.56 15.09 -27.68
C THR A 10 -6.92 14.73 -26.24
N ARG A 11 -7.70 13.66 -26.04
CA ARG A 11 -8.07 13.16 -24.73
C ARG A 11 -6.84 12.58 -24.06
N ILE A 12 -6.36 13.26 -23.01
CA ILE A 12 -5.19 12.85 -22.20
C ILE A 12 -5.24 11.35 -21.84
N GLY A 13 -6.43 10.79 -21.58
CA GLY A 13 -6.62 9.38 -21.24
C GLY A 13 -6.34 8.34 -22.34
N ASP A 14 -6.23 8.74 -23.61
CA ASP A 14 -5.87 7.83 -24.71
C ASP A 14 -4.36 7.72 -24.95
N GLN A 15 -3.55 8.46 -24.17
CA GLN A 15 -2.10 8.39 -24.26
C GLN A 15 -1.57 6.98 -23.92
N PRO A 16 -0.78 6.34 -24.80
CA PRO A 16 -0.20 5.01 -24.58
C PRO A 16 0.61 4.93 -23.27
N ALA A 17 1.27 6.03 -22.89
CA ALA A 17 2.05 6.15 -21.66
C ALA A 17 1.22 5.93 -20.38
N LEU A 18 -0.09 6.24 -20.40
CA LEU A 18 -1.00 6.00 -19.27
C LEU A 18 -1.58 4.57 -19.23
N ARG A 19 -1.44 3.82 -20.33
CA ARG A 19 -1.94 2.44 -20.46
C ARG A 19 -0.91 1.39 -20.04
N THR A 20 0.38 1.72 -19.97
CA THR A 20 1.46 0.75 -19.74
C THR A 20 1.94 0.66 -18.29
N SER A 21 1.80 1.72 -17.47
CA SER A 21 2.10 1.63 -16.02
C SER A 21 0.88 1.09 -15.24
N ARG A 22 0.77 -0.25 -15.15
CA ARG A 22 -0.49 -0.98 -14.87
C ARG A 22 -0.74 -1.41 -13.41
N GLY A 23 0.10 -1.03 -12.46
CA GLY A 23 -0.07 -1.41 -11.03
C GLY A 23 1.22 -1.85 -10.34
N ALA A 24 2.30 -2.08 -11.09
CA ALA A 24 3.61 -2.40 -10.51
C ALA A 24 4.15 -1.27 -9.63
N THR A 25 3.95 0.01 -10.02
CA THR A 25 4.34 1.16 -9.20
C THR A 25 3.69 1.15 -7.81
N TRP A 26 2.43 0.71 -7.71
CA TRP A 26 1.75 0.57 -6.42
C TRP A 26 2.43 -0.47 -5.52
N LEU A 27 2.95 -1.56 -6.07
CA LEU A 27 3.69 -2.56 -5.29
C LEU A 27 5.05 -2.06 -4.82
N ILE A 28 5.71 -1.20 -5.60
CA ILE A 28 6.97 -0.57 -5.20
C ILE A 28 6.73 0.37 -4.02
N VAL A 29 5.79 1.31 -4.15
CA VAL A 29 5.49 2.28 -3.09
C VAL A 29 4.91 1.60 -1.86
N GLY A 30 3.96 0.68 -2.04
CA GLY A 30 3.39 -0.12 -0.95
C GLY A 30 4.43 -1.03 -0.28
N GLY A 31 5.38 -1.57 -1.05
CA GLY A 31 6.46 -2.41 -0.55
C GLY A 31 7.47 -1.62 0.28
N LEU A 32 7.80 -0.40 -0.16
CA LEU A 32 8.62 0.53 0.62
C LEU A 32 7.93 0.89 1.94
N LEU A 33 6.64 1.22 1.91
CA LEU A 33 5.86 1.48 3.13
C LEU A 33 5.89 0.27 4.07
N ALA A 34 5.56 -0.91 3.56
CA ALA A 34 5.55 -2.14 4.34
C ALA A 34 6.93 -2.44 4.96
N ALA A 35 8.00 -2.36 4.17
CA ALA A 35 9.35 -2.63 4.65
C ALA A 35 9.79 -1.66 5.75
N LEU A 36 9.55 -0.36 5.57
CA LEU A 36 9.89 0.66 6.56
C LEU A 36 9.07 0.49 7.84
N SER A 37 7.75 0.27 7.72
CA SER A 37 6.88 0.10 8.88
C SER A 37 7.14 -1.22 9.62
N ILE A 38 7.40 -2.32 8.91
CA ILE A 38 7.78 -3.60 9.52
C ILE A 38 9.12 -3.46 10.25
N GLY A 39 10.14 -2.90 9.60
CA GLY A 39 11.46 -2.69 10.21
C GLY A 39 11.37 -1.83 11.46
N LEU A 40 10.56 -0.77 11.43
CA LEU A 40 10.29 0.08 12.58
C LEU A 40 9.61 -0.70 13.72
N LEU A 41 8.55 -1.46 13.44
CA LEU A 41 7.82 -2.22 14.47
C LEU A 41 8.67 -3.33 15.08
N VAL A 42 9.50 -4.00 14.28
CA VAL A 42 10.46 -5.00 14.79
C VAL A 42 11.50 -4.32 15.69
N ALA A 43 11.99 -3.13 15.34
CA ALA A 43 12.91 -2.39 16.20
C ALA A 43 12.24 -1.95 17.52
N LEU A 44 10.97 -1.55 17.47
CA LEU A 44 10.18 -1.17 18.64
C LEU A 44 9.74 -2.36 19.50
N ASP A 45 9.79 -3.60 18.98
CA ASP A 45 9.40 -4.79 19.73
C ASP A 45 10.24 -4.98 21.01
N ALA A 46 11.51 -4.52 21.01
CA ALA A 46 12.37 -4.55 22.19
C ALA A 46 11.83 -3.74 23.38
N LEU A 47 10.97 -2.74 23.13
CA LEU A 47 10.33 -1.94 24.17
C LEU A 47 9.10 -2.64 24.74
N GLN A 48 8.27 -3.23 23.87
CA GLN A 48 7.01 -3.87 24.26
C GLN A 48 6.78 -5.20 23.53
N PRO A 49 7.50 -6.28 23.91
CA PRO A 49 7.29 -7.59 23.32
C PRO A 49 5.94 -8.18 23.77
N PRO A 50 5.17 -8.88 22.89
CA PRO A 50 5.41 -9.16 21.47
C PRO A 50 4.62 -8.23 20.52
N VAL A 51 4.27 -7.01 20.97
CA VAL A 51 3.33 -6.14 20.27
C VAL A 51 3.89 -5.69 18.91
N GLY A 52 5.19 -5.42 18.85
CA GLY A 52 5.89 -5.04 17.61
C GLY A 52 5.89 -6.16 16.58
N LEU A 53 6.16 -7.39 17.01
CA LEU A 53 6.11 -8.59 16.15
C LEU A 53 4.72 -8.86 15.58
N ILE A 54 3.67 -8.71 16.41
CA ILE A 54 2.28 -8.87 15.95
C ILE A 54 1.96 -7.81 14.89
N GLY A 55 2.30 -6.55 15.14
CA GLY A 55 2.07 -5.48 14.17
C GLY A 55 2.83 -5.69 12.85
N ALA A 56 4.07 -6.13 12.92
CA ALA A 56 4.87 -6.50 11.74
C ALA A 56 4.21 -7.63 10.94
N ALA A 57 3.71 -8.67 11.60
CA ALA A 57 3.01 -9.77 10.94
C ALA A 57 1.73 -9.31 10.24
N VAL A 58 0.95 -8.42 10.87
CA VAL A 58 -0.27 -7.86 10.25
C VAL A 58 0.06 -7.04 9.00
N LEU A 59 1.10 -6.20 9.05
CA LEU A 59 1.54 -5.43 7.88
C LEU A 59 2.03 -6.33 6.74
N PHE A 60 2.76 -7.39 7.08
CA PHE A 60 3.19 -8.38 6.09
C PHE A 60 1.99 -9.03 5.38
N VAL A 61 0.96 -9.42 6.12
CA VAL A 61 -0.28 -9.99 5.55
C VAL A 61 -0.99 -8.97 4.66
N LEU A 62 -1.12 -7.71 5.08
CA LEU A 62 -1.74 -6.66 4.27
C LEU A 62 -0.98 -6.43 2.96
N TYR A 63 0.36 -6.44 3.00
CA TYR A 63 1.16 -6.34 1.79
C TYR A 63 0.96 -7.54 0.86
N MET A 64 0.88 -8.76 1.41
CA MET A 64 0.59 -9.96 0.61
C MET A 64 -0.80 -9.89 -0.04
N LEU A 65 -1.81 -9.38 0.67
CA LEU A 65 -3.12 -9.09 0.08
C LEU A 65 -3.03 -8.09 -1.08
N MET A 66 -2.15 -7.10 -0.98
CA MET A 66 -1.90 -6.13 -2.05
C MET A 66 -1.29 -6.79 -3.29
N VAL A 67 -0.32 -7.69 -3.09
CA VAL A 67 0.27 -8.50 -4.16
C VAL A 67 -0.81 -9.37 -4.83
N VAL A 68 -1.61 -10.07 -4.04
CA VAL A 68 -2.71 -10.90 -4.56
C VAL A 68 -3.74 -10.05 -5.32
N ALA A 69 -4.12 -8.88 -4.80
CA ALA A 69 -5.06 -7.98 -5.47
C ALA A 69 -4.55 -7.49 -6.84
N VAL A 70 -3.23 -7.27 -6.99
CA VAL A 70 -2.64 -6.92 -8.29
C VAL A 70 -2.82 -8.05 -9.31
N LEU A 71 -2.70 -9.31 -8.88
CA LEU A 71 -2.76 -10.48 -9.75
C LEU A 71 -4.20 -10.93 -10.03
N ALA A 72 -5.08 -10.84 -9.04
CA ALA A 72 -6.44 -11.38 -9.10
C ALA A 72 -7.47 -10.43 -9.72
N ILE A 73 -7.26 -9.10 -9.70
CA ILE A 73 -8.26 -8.13 -10.17
C ILE A 73 -7.96 -7.69 -11.62
N PRO A 74 -8.75 -8.14 -12.62
CA PRO A 74 -8.53 -7.76 -14.01
C PRO A 74 -9.01 -6.35 -14.33
N VAL A 75 -10.00 -5.84 -13.59
CA VAL A 75 -10.64 -4.53 -13.85
C VAL A 75 -9.75 -3.39 -13.33
N ARG A 76 -9.26 -2.53 -14.23
CA ARG A 76 -8.29 -1.46 -13.91
C ARG A 76 -8.76 -0.52 -12.80
N ARG A 77 -10.01 -0.08 -12.81
CA ARG A 77 -10.53 0.85 -11.78
C ARG A 77 -10.66 0.19 -10.41
N ALA A 78 -11.26 -1.00 -10.34
CA ALA A 78 -11.38 -1.76 -9.11
C ALA A 78 -10.00 -2.06 -8.51
N LYS A 79 -9.04 -2.48 -9.34
CA LYS A 79 -7.65 -2.71 -8.93
C LYS A 79 -7.03 -1.48 -8.28
N LEU A 80 -7.14 -0.30 -8.90
CA LEU A 80 -6.57 0.93 -8.33
C LEU A 80 -7.20 1.30 -6.97
N VAL A 81 -8.52 1.17 -6.83
CA VAL A 81 -9.22 1.47 -5.57
C VAL A 81 -8.81 0.47 -4.49
N THR A 82 -8.73 -0.83 -4.80
CA THR A 82 -8.29 -1.85 -3.85
C THR A 82 -6.85 -1.63 -3.39
N LEU A 83 -5.92 -1.30 -4.31
CA LEU A 83 -4.52 -1.03 -3.96
C LEU A 83 -4.39 0.23 -3.09
N ALA A 84 -5.11 1.30 -3.42
CA ALA A 84 -5.14 2.50 -2.60
C ALA A 84 -5.71 2.22 -1.20
N GLY A 85 -6.81 1.46 -1.11
CA GLY A 85 -7.41 1.05 0.16
C GLY A 85 -6.46 0.24 1.03
N LEU A 86 -5.78 -0.76 0.47
CA LEU A 86 -4.80 -1.57 1.19
C LEU A 86 -3.59 -0.74 1.65
N MET A 87 -3.15 0.23 0.84
CA MET A 87 -2.06 1.11 1.22
C MET A 87 -2.43 2.04 2.39
N VAL A 88 -3.63 2.61 2.36
CA VAL A 88 -4.16 3.40 3.49
C VAL A 88 -4.33 2.52 4.73
N ALA A 89 -4.85 1.29 4.57
CA ALA A 89 -5.00 0.35 5.67
C ALA A 89 -3.65 0.02 6.33
N MET A 90 -2.59 -0.23 5.54
CA MET A 90 -1.23 -0.42 6.07
C MET A 90 -0.75 0.78 6.85
N ALA A 91 -0.93 2.01 6.32
CA ALA A 91 -0.51 3.23 7.01
C ALA A 91 -1.24 3.41 8.36
N VAL A 92 -2.55 3.18 8.39
CA VAL A 92 -3.36 3.26 9.62
C VAL A 92 -2.92 2.21 10.64
N VAL A 93 -2.75 0.95 10.21
CA VAL A 93 -2.31 -0.14 11.09
C VAL A 93 -0.93 0.16 11.67
N ALA A 94 0.03 0.55 10.84
CA ALA A 94 1.37 0.92 11.30
C ALA A 94 1.32 2.03 12.36
N LEU A 95 0.53 3.08 12.11
CA LEU A 95 0.36 4.19 13.05
C LEU A 95 -0.24 3.73 14.38
N VAL A 96 -1.30 2.90 14.34
CA VAL A 96 -1.96 2.37 15.55
C VAL A 96 -0.98 1.58 16.42
N PHE A 97 -0.19 0.67 15.82
CA PHE A 97 0.79 -0.12 16.57
C PHE A 97 1.90 0.75 17.17
N VAL A 98 2.44 1.71 16.41
CA VAL A 98 3.47 2.63 16.91
C VAL A 98 2.95 3.45 18.10
N VAL A 99 1.73 3.99 18.01
CA VAL A 99 1.11 4.75 19.11
C VAL A 99 0.85 3.84 20.31
N ALA A 100 0.32 2.63 20.09
CA ALA A 100 0.05 1.68 21.17
C ALA A 100 1.32 1.31 21.94
N ILE A 101 2.42 1.00 21.24
CA ILE A 101 3.71 0.68 21.87
C ILE A 101 4.22 1.88 22.67
N ASN A 102 4.18 3.09 22.11
CA ASN A 102 4.65 4.28 22.80
C ASN A 102 3.81 4.60 24.05
N VAL A 103 2.48 4.49 23.97
CA VAL A 103 1.59 4.74 25.11
C VAL A 103 1.81 3.69 26.20
N ALA A 104 1.95 2.42 25.84
CA ALA A 104 2.24 1.34 26.78
C ALA A 104 3.57 1.58 27.50
N GLU A 105 4.62 1.94 26.76
CA GLU A 105 5.93 2.26 27.33
C GLU A 105 5.86 3.46 28.29
N TRP A 106 5.22 4.56 27.88
CA TRP A 106 5.05 5.73 28.74
C TRP A 106 4.25 5.46 30.02
N SER A 107 3.34 4.48 29.99
CA SER A 107 2.59 4.05 31.16
C SER A 107 3.40 3.18 32.10
N ALA A 108 4.39 2.44 31.59
CA ALA A 108 5.26 1.57 32.39
C ALA A 108 6.36 2.34 33.13
N VAL A 109 6.78 3.49 32.59
CA VAL A 109 7.82 4.35 33.19
C VAL A 109 7.27 5.23 34.34
N ARG A 110 5.95 5.39 34.43
CA ARG A 110 5.30 6.25 35.42
C ARG A 110 4.92 5.49 36.69
#